data_AF-G3HZX7-F1
#
_entry.id   AF-G3HZX7-F1
#
_cell.length_a   1.000
_cell.length_b   1.000
_cell.length_c   1.000
_cell.angle_alpha   90.00
_cell.angle_beta   90.00
_cell.angle_gamma   90.00
#
_symmetry.space_group_name_H-M   'P 1'
#
loop_
_entity.id
_entity.type
_entity.pdbx_description
1 polymer ?
#
loop_
_entity_poly.entity_id
_entity_poly.type
_entity_poly.pdbx_seq_one_letter_code
_entity_poly.pdbx_strand_id
1 'polypeptide(L)'
;MALRWGIVSAGLIAHDFTTMLCSLPPSEHQVVAVAARDLNRAKEFAKKHNIPKAYGSYKELAKDPDVEISYIATQHPQHKSAVLLCLAAGKAVLCEKPMGVNAAEVREMVAEARSRDVFLMEFKELGPLRKGVDSTVSVLLQYPGGLHGSFTCSITFKLPNTAYVTGTKGMAQIHKTWCPMELVVNDEHKEFPSPVLGKGYNFMNGSCLSYEANHVRECLLKGPTSSEQIMKTGAFLLQGFIQYRAGRMAGDTPELTLEQPPQDPTTKKLSECLRRIGDELDSNMELQRMIANVDTNSPREVFFRVAADMFADGNFNWGRVVALFYFASKLVLKALCTKVPELIRTIMGWTLDFLRERLLVWIQDQGGWGYYFDRDDVALEGVGHFFRELAEEKGEGAERLLKFQNDHGGRALFQDVQKPSQDEWDEWGKTQEAMEVALALEKNLNQALLDLHSLGSGRTDPHLCDFLESHFLDEEVKLIKKMGNHLTDIRRVAGPQPTQTGVPQPSLGEYLFERLTLKHD
;
A
#
# COMPACT_ATOMS: atom_id res chain seq x y z
N MET A 1 -4.86 -10.31 -27.33
CA MET A 1 -5.58 -11.61 -27.43
C MET A 1 -6.65 -11.64 -26.36
N ALA A 2 -7.75 -12.36 -26.58
CA ALA A 2 -8.80 -12.55 -25.58
C ALA A 2 -8.38 -13.59 -24.55
N LEU A 3 -8.65 -13.32 -23.27
CA LEU A 3 -8.42 -14.25 -22.17
C LEU A 3 -9.49 -15.36 -22.20
N ARG A 4 -9.05 -16.62 -22.22
CA ARG A 4 -9.92 -17.80 -22.38
C ARG A 4 -10.26 -18.45 -21.04
N TRP A 5 -11.53 -18.37 -20.67
CA TRP A 5 -12.08 -18.80 -19.39
C TRP A 5 -12.68 -20.20 -19.43
N GLY A 6 -12.34 -21.01 -18.44
CA GLY A 6 -13.01 -22.26 -18.09
C GLY A 6 -13.84 -22.08 -16.82
N ILE A 7 -15.13 -22.41 -16.88
CA ILE A 7 -16.05 -22.29 -15.74
C ILE A 7 -16.16 -23.63 -15.01
N VAL A 8 -15.79 -23.66 -13.73
CA VAL A 8 -15.84 -24.87 -12.88
C VAL A 8 -17.05 -24.77 -11.97
N SER A 9 -18.03 -25.67 -12.17
CA SER A 9 -19.41 -25.67 -11.64
C SER A 9 -20.44 -25.05 -12.59
N ALA A 10 -21.69 -25.47 -12.44
CA ALA A 10 -22.87 -24.96 -13.16
C ALA A 10 -23.94 -24.52 -12.14
N GLY A 11 -23.51 -23.66 -11.21
CA GLY A 11 -24.34 -23.09 -10.14
C GLY A 11 -24.82 -21.67 -10.45
N LEU A 12 -25.47 -21.03 -9.48
CA LEU A 12 -26.02 -19.68 -9.63
C LEU A 12 -24.92 -18.63 -9.83
N ILE A 13 -23.86 -18.66 -9.02
CA ILE A 13 -22.77 -17.68 -9.16
C ILE A 13 -21.97 -17.89 -10.45
N ALA A 14 -21.81 -19.16 -10.88
CA ALA A 14 -21.27 -19.49 -12.19
C ALA A 14 -22.10 -18.87 -13.32
N HIS A 15 -23.43 -18.91 -13.22
CA HIS A 15 -24.34 -18.27 -14.18
C HIS A 15 -24.07 -16.76 -14.27
N ASP A 16 -24.03 -16.08 -13.12
CA ASP A 16 -23.85 -14.62 -13.06
C ASP A 16 -22.50 -14.20 -13.63
N PHE A 17 -21.42 -14.85 -13.21
CA PHE A 17 -20.08 -14.59 -13.70
C PHE A 17 -19.98 -14.85 -15.21
N THR A 18 -20.58 -15.94 -15.70
CA THR A 18 -20.61 -16.25 -17.13
C THR A 18 -21.42 -15.22 -17.92
N THR A 19 -22.59 -14.81 -17.42
CA THR A 19 -23.42 -13.75 -18.05
C THR A 19 -22.67 -12.43 -18.14
N MET A 20 -21.93 -12.06 -17.09
CA MET A 20 -21.08 -10.87 -17.08
C MET A 20 -19.95 -11.01 -18.11
N LEU A 21 -19.21 -12.12 -18.12
CA LEU A 21 -18.12 -12.35 -19.08
C LEU A 21 -18.60 -12.30 -20.53
N CYS A 22 -19.77 -12.86 -20.83
CA CYS A 22 -20.38 -12.81 -22.16
C CYS A 22 -20.82 -11.40 -22.58
N SER A 23 -20.91 -10.46 -21.64
CA SER A 23 -21.27 -9.06 -21.90
C SER A 23 -20.04 -8.17 -22.12
N LEU A 24 -18.83 -8.64 -21.78
CA LEU A 24 -17.56 -7.94 -22.05
C LEU A 24 -17.14 -8.09 -23.51
N PRO A 25 -16.23 -7.22 -24.02
CA PRO A 25 -15.75 -7.30 -25.39
C PRO A 25 -15.18 -8.71 -25.73
N PRO A 26 -15.67 -9.40 -26.79
CA PRO A 26 -15.19 -10.73 -27.17
C PRO A 26 -13.71 -10.76 -27.62
N SER A 27 -13.16 -9.60 -27.96
CA SER A 27 -11.73 -9.41 -28.23
C SER A 27 -10.86 -9.45 -26.96
N GLU A 28 -11.48 -9.34 -25.79
CA GLU A 28 -10.82 -9.27 -24.49
C GLU A 28 -11.11 -10.49 -23.61
N HIS A 29 -12.34 -11.02 -23.64
CA HIS A 29 -12.77 -12.16 -22.82
C HIS A 29 -13.56 -13.18 -23.64
N GLN A 30 -13.27 -14.46 -23.45
CA GLN A 30 -14.01 -15.56 -24.08
C GLN A 30 -14.22 -16.71 -23.09
N VAL A 31 -15.47 -17.18 -22.95
CA VAL A 31 -15.77 -18.39 -22.19
C VAL A 31 -15.70 -19.59 -23.13
N VAL A 32 -14.69 -20.44 -22.97
CA VAL A 32 -14.38 -21.52 -23.92
C VAL A 32 -14.82 -22.90 -23.43
N ALA A 33 -14.97 -23.08 -22.13
CA ALA A 33 -15.38 -24.36 -21.56
C ALA A 33 -16.16 -24.20 -20.25
N VAL A 34 -17.03 -25.17 -19.96
CA VAL A 34 -17.66 -25.35 -18.64
C VAL A 34 -17.57 -26.81 -18.20
N ALA A 35 -17.36 -27.03 -16.91
CA ALA A 35 -17.42 -28.35 -16.30
C ALA A 35 -18.40 -28.39 -15.13
N ALA A 36 -19.16 -29.48 -15.05
CA ALA A 36 -19.93 -29.84 -13.86
C ALA A 36 -19.52 -31.25 -13.40
N ARG A 37 -20.06 -31.71 -12.27
CA ARG A 37 -19.89 -33.12 -11.82
C ARG A 37 -20.77 -34.11 -12.59
N ASP A 38 -21.64 -33.59 -13.45
CA ASP A 38 -22.54 -34.33 -14.32
C ASP A 38 -22.53 -33.68 -15.70
N LEU A 39 -22.36 -34.50 -16.75
CA LEU A 39 -22.21 -34.01 -18.11
C LEU A 39 -23.48 -33.33 -18.63
N ASN A 40 -24.67 -33.80 -18.23
CA ASN A 40 -25.93 -33.21 -18.70
C ASN A 40 -26.09 -31.79 -18.17
N ARG A 41 -25.82 -31.56 -16.87
CA ARG A 41 -25.79 -30.22 -16.28
C ARG A 41 -24.78 -29.29 -16.97
N ALA A 42 -23.60 -29.80 -17.31
CA ALA A 42 -22.60 -29.00 -18.04
C ALA A 42 -23.11 -28.63 -19.44
N LYS A 43 -23.73 -29.56 -20.17
CA LYS A 43 -24.30 -29.32 -21.50
C LYS A 43 -25.47 -28.33 -21.46
N GLU A 44 -26.35 -28.43 -20.47
CA GLU A 44 -27.45 -27.47 -20.28
C GLU A 44 -26.92 -26.07 -20.02
N PHE A 45 -25.92 -25.94 -19.13
CA PHE A 45 -25.27 -24.66 -18.85
C PHE A 45 -24.55 -24.10 -20.08
N ALA A 46 -23.80 -24.94 -20.80
CA ALA A 46 -23.12 -24.55 -22.03
C ALA A 46 -24.09 -24.05 -23.10
N LYS A 47 -25.22 -24.75 -23.29
CA LYS A 47 -26.28 -24.33 -24.20
C LYS A 47 -26.90 -23.00 -23.77
N LYS A 48 -27.14 -22.79 -22.47
CA LYS A 48 -27.72 -21.54 -21.94
C LYS A 48 -26.82 -20.32 -22.21
N HIS A 49 -25.50 -20.51 -22.15
CA HIS A 49 -24.51 -19.43 -22.25
C HIS A 49 -23.74 -19.39 -23.58
N ASN A 50 -24.09 -20.24 -24.55
CA ASN A 50 -23.37 -20.40 -25.82
C ASN A 50 -21.87 -20.72 -25.64
N ILE A 51 -21.54 -21.60 -24.68
CA ILE A 51 -20.16 -22.07 -24.44
C ILE A 51 -19.87 -23.26 -25.36
N PRO A 52 -18.74 -23.28 -26.10
CA PRO A 52 -18.49 -24.27 -27.13
C PRO A 52 -18.19 -25.68 -26.59
N LYS A 53 -17.63 -25.80 -25.37
CA LYS A 53 -17.24 -27.08 -24.77
C LYS A 53 -17.89 -27.30 -23.41
N ALA A 54 -18.33 -28.53 -23.15
CA ALA A 54 -18.93 -28.96 -21.89
C ALA A 54 -18.31 -30.28 -21.41
N TYR A 55 -17.91 -30.33 -20.15
CA TYR A 55 -17.23 -31.47 -19.53
C TYR A 55 -17.98 -32.05 -18.34
N GLY A 56 -17.91 -33.37 -18.18
CA GLY A 56 -18.55 -34.10 -17.07
C GLY A 56 -17.70 -34.17 -15.80
N SER A 57 -16.47 -33.68 -15.85
CA SER A 57 -15.57 -33.58 -14.70
C SER A 57 -14.68 -32.34 -14.76
N TYR A 58 -14.30 -31.84 -13.59
CA TYR A 58 -13.36 -30.71 -13.48
C TYR A 58 -11.97 -31.05 -14.01
N LYS A 59 -11.60 -32.34 -14.00
CA LYS A 59 -10.31 -32.84 -14.50
C LYS A 59 -10.18 -32.71 -16.02
N GLU A 60 -11.27 -32.91 -16.74
CA GLU A 60 -11.28 -32.73 -18.20
C GLU A 60 -11.09 -31.25 -18.56
N LEU A 61 -11.77 -30.33 -17.88
CA LEU A 61 -11.60 -28.89 -18.10
C LEU A 61 -10.19 -28.42 -17.73
N ALA A 62 -9.64 -28.88 -16.60
CA ALA A 62 -8.27 -28.54 -16.21
C ALA A 62 -7.24 -28.95 -17.28
N LYS A 63 -7.52 -30.03 -18.03
CA LYS A 63 -6.66 -30.53 -19.11
C LYS A 63 -6.92 -29.88 -20.47
N ASP A 64 -7.97 -29.09 -20.64
CA ASP A 64 -8.28 -28.46 -21.92
C ASP A 64 -7.19 -27.42 -22.27
N PRO A 65 -6.44 -27.58 -23.37
CA PRO A 65 -5.40 -26.63 -23.75
C PRO A 65 -5.95 -25.24 -24.09
N ASP A 66 -7.23 -25.12 -24.44
CA ASP A 66 -7.83 -23.84 -24.81
C ASP A 66 -8.18 -22.98 -23.60
N VAL A 67 -8.26 -23.56 -22.40
CA VAL A 67 -8.51 -22.83 -21.14
C VAL A 67 -7.21 -22.23 -20.63
N GLU A 68 -7.17 -20.92 -20.38
CA GLU A 68 -6.03 -20.22 -19.76
C GLU A 68 -6.24 -20.03 -18.26
N ILE A 69 -7.46 -19.65 -17.89
CA ILE A 69 -7.87 -19.41 -16.50
C ILE A 69 -9.13 -20.20 -16.15
N SER A 70 -9.16 -20.78 -14.95
CA SER A 70 -10.32 -21.45 -14.39
C SER A 70 -10.99 -20.60 -13.32
N TYR A 71 -12.28 -20.34 -13.46
CA TYR A 71 -13.12 -19.73 -12.43
C TYR A 71 -13.79 -20.82 -11.59
N ILE A 72 -13.47 -20.88 -10.30
CA ILE A 72 -13.92 -21.93 -9.38
C ILE A 72 -15.17 -21.46 -8.61
N ALA A 73 -16.34 -21.89 -9.08
CA ALA A 73 -17.66 -21.55 -8.51
C ALA A 73 -18.34 -22.76 -7.84
N THR A 74 -17.54 -23.60 -7.19
CA THR A 74 -18.06 -24.78 -6.46
C THR A 74 -18.64 -24.35 -5.09
N GLN A 75 -19.07 -25.29 -4.24
CA GLN A 75 -19.43 -24.93 -2.86
C GLN A 75 -18.15 -24.94 -2.01
N HIS A 76 -18.12 -24.17 -0.93
CA HIS A 76 -16.88 -23.87 -0.18
C HIS A 76 -15.99 -25.10 0.11
N PRO A 77 -16.50 -26.25 0.61
CA PRO A 77 -15.64 -27.40 0.91
C PRO A 77 -15.04 -28.09 -0.33
N GLN A 78 -15.47 -27.74 -1.54
CA GLN A 78 -14.93 -28.27 -2.79
C GLN A 78 -13.89 -27.35 -3.44
N HIS A 79 -13.74 -26.10 -2.98
CA HIS A 79 -12.84 -25.11 -3.58
C HIS A 79 -11.41 -25.64 -3.69
N LYS A 80 -10.83 -26.05 -2.55
CA LYS A 80 -9.46 -26.58 -2.47
C LYS A 80 -9.18 -27.63 -3.54
N SER A 81 -10.04 -28.65 -3.63
CA SER A 81 -9.83 -29.76 -4.55
C SER A 81 -9.85 -29.34 -6.02
N ALA A 82 -10.69 -28.35 -6.37
CA ALA A 82 -10.81 -27.84 -7.73
C ALA A 82 -9.66 -26.87 -8.07
N VAL A 83 -9.28 -26.01 -7.12
CA VAL A 83 -8.14 -25.08 -7.26
C VAL A 83 -6.85 -25.86 -7.50
N LEU A 84 -6.51 -26.83 -6.63
CA LEU A 84 -5.29 -27.62 -6.76
C LEU A 84 -5.25 -28.40 -8.08
N LEU A 85 -6.39 -28.91 -8.55
CA LEU A 85 -6.50 -29.61 -9.82
C LEU A 85 -6.16 -28.71 -11.01
N CYS A 86 -6.66 -27.47 -11.02
CA CYS A 86 -6.41 -26.49 -12.09
C CYS A 86 -4.96 -25.96 -12.03
N LEU A 87 -4.46 -25.64 -10.83
CA LEU A 87 -3.06 -25.23 -10.64
C LEU A 87 -2.07 -26.32 -11.07
N ALA A 88 -2.35 -27.58 -10.72
CA ALA A 88 -1.52 -28.72 -11.13
C ALA A 88 -1.48 -28.91 -12.67
N ALA A 89 -2.50 -28.43 -13.38
CA ALA A 89 -2.56 -28.42 -14.83
C ALA A 89 -2.02 -27.12 -15.47
N GLY A 90 -1.42 -26.23 -14.67
CA GLY A 90 -0.82 -24.97 -15.13
C GLY A 90 -1.84 -23.89 -15.51
N LYS A 91 -3.08 -24.00 -15.04
CA LYS A 91 -4.13 -23.00 -15.31
C LYS A 91 -4.11 -21.92 -14.24
N ALA A 92 -4.18 -20.65 -14.65
CA ALA A 92 -4.48 -19.58 -13.71
C ALA A 92 -5.83 -19.85 -13.02
N VAL A 93 -6.00 -19.39 -11.79
CA VAL A 93 -7.20 -19.66 -11.00
C VAL A 93 -7.77 -18.40 -10.38
N LEU A 94 -9.07 -18.20 -10.61
CA LEU A 94 -9.91 -17.27 -9.85
C LEU A 94 -10.89 -18.09 -9.00
N CYS A 95 -10.77 -18.04 -7.68
CA CYS A 95 -11.56 -18.89 -6.78
C CYS A 95 -12.62 -18.08 -6.02
N GLU A 96 -13.86 -18.57 -6.01
CA GLU A 96 -14.91 -18.03 -5.14
C GLU A 96 -14.51 -17.99 -3.66
N LYS A 97 -15.09 -17.04 -2.92
CA LYS A 97 -14.87 -16.91 -1.48
C LYS A 97 -15.75 -17.87 -0.65
N PRO A 98 -15.35 -18.16 0.61
CA PRO A 98 -13.97 -18.08 1.05
C PRO A 98 -13.12 -19.06 0.22
N MET A 99 -11.89 -18.68 -0.12
CA MET A 99 -11.01 -19.49 -0.98
C MET A 99 -10.87 -20.92 -0.42
N GLY A 100 -10.74 -21.04 0.90
CA GLY A 100 -10.77 -22.31 1.63
C GLY A 100 -11.62 -22.22 2.89
N VAL A 101 -12.02 -23.35 3.47
CA VAL A 101 -12.84 -23.35 4.70
C VAL A 101 -12.03 -23.07 5.97
N ASN A 102 -10.70 -23.04 5.86
CA ASN A 102 -9.78 -22.64 6.94
C ASN A 102 -8.43 -22.15 6.37
N ALA A 103 -7.59 -21.58 7.24
CA ALA A 103 -6.29 -21.01 6.85
C ALA A 103 -5.27 -22.04 6.34
N ALA A 104 -5.38 -23.33 6.72
CA ALA A 104 -4.47 -24.36 6.25
C ALA A 104 -4.73 -24.69 4.77
N GLU A 105 -6.00 -24.76 4.35
CA GLU A 105 -6.35 -24.95 2.95
C GLU A 105 -5.86 -23.81 2.07
N VAL A 106 -6.05 -22.56 2.51
CA VAL A 106 -5.58 -21.37 1.77
C VAL A 106 -4.06 -21.39 1.63
N ARG A 107 -3.32 -21.70 2.69
CA ARG A 107 -1.86 -21.83 2.65
C ARG A 107 -1.40 -22.88 1.64
N GLU A 108 -2.08 -24.02 1.56
CA GLU A 108 -1.74 -25.08 0.60
C GLU A 108 -1.98 -24.65 -0.84
N MET A 109 -3.12 -24.01 -1.13
CA MET A 109 -3.43 -23.51 -2.48
C MET A 109 -2.44 -22.41 -2.93
N VAL A 110 -2.10 -21.48 -2.04
CA VAL A 110 -1.11 -20.43 -2.31
C VAL A 110 0.28 -21.03 -2.53
N ALA A 111 0.68 -22.01 -1.72
CA ALA A 111 1.97 -22.69 -1.89
C ALA A 111 2.05 -23.42 -3.24
N GLU A 112 0.99 -24.12 -3.65
CA GLU A 112 0.92 -24.80 -4.94
C GLU A 112 1.04 -23.81 -6.10
N ALA A 113 0.28 -22.71 -6.06
CA ALA A 113 0.31 -21.66 -7.08
C ALA A 113 1.72 -21.05 -7.22
N ARG A 114 2.36 -20.72 -6.09
CA ARG A 114 3.74 -20.20 -6.04
C ARG A 114 4.75 -21.19 -6.58
N SER A 115 4.64 -22.48 -6.23
CA SER A 115 5.59 -23.51 -6.67
C SER A 115 5.60 -23.70 -8.19
N ARG A 116 4.54 -23.26 -8.87
CA ARG A 116 4.37 -23.40 -10.33
C ARG A 116 4.41 -22.08 -11.08
N ASP A 117 4.58 -20.96 -10.38
CA ASP A 117 4.47 -19.60 -10.94
C ASP A 117 3.16 -19.37 -11.70
N VAL A 118 2.04 -19.80 -11.08
CA VAL A 118 0.70 -19.71 -11.66
C VAL A 118 -0.14 -18.72 -10.86
N PHE A 119 -0.88 -17.84 -11.56
CA PHE A 119 -1.77 -16.87 -10.94
C PHE A 119 -2.88 -17.54 -10.11
N LEU A 120 -3.11 -17.06 -8.89
CA LEU A 120 -4.20 -17.46 -8.01
C LEU A 120 -4.77 -16.20 -7.31
N MET A 121 -6.09 -16.01 -7.36
CA MET A 121 -6.78 -14.92 -6.67
C MET A 121 -8.10 -15.40 -6.03
N GLU A 122 -8.44 -14.84 -4.87
CA GLU A 122 -9.77 -14.99 -4.24
C GLU A 122 -10.75 -13.94 -4.80
N PHE A 123 -11.96 -14.38 -5.10
CA PHE A 123 -13.07 -13.60 -5.64
C PHE A 123 -14.01 -13.17 -4.50
N LYS A 124 -14.42 -11.90 -4.45
CA LYS A 124 -15.03 -11.32 -3.24
C LYS A 124 -16.55 -11.05 -3.37
N GLU A 125 -17.43 -12.04 -3.17
CA GLU A 125 -18.87 -11.76 -2.86
C GLU A 125 -19.67 -12.92 -2.22
N LEU A 126 -20.54 -12.64 -1.22
CA LEU A 126 -21.23 -13.58 -0.30
C LEU A 126 -22.44 -14.38 -0.86
N GLY A 127 -22.29 -15.70 -1.02
CA GLY A 127 -23.40 -16.65 -1.30
C GLY A 127 -24.03 -17.35 -0.06
N PRO A 128 -25.19 -18.03 -0.20
CA PRO A 128 -25.98 -18.59 0.92
C PRO A 128 -25.57 -20.02 1.35
N LEU A 129 -25.78 -20.37 2.64
CA LEU A 129 -25.44 -21.69 3.22
C LEU A 129 -26.48 -22.31 4.19
N ARG A 130 -26.24 -23.60 4.49
CA ARG A 130 -27.13 -24.68 5.00
C ARG A 130 -27.41 -24.66 6.52
N LYS A 131 -28.32 -25.53 6.99
CA LYS A 131 -28.68 -25.72 8.42
C LYS A 131 -27.57 -26.42 9.23
N GLY A 132 -27.30 -25.94 10.45
CA GLY A 132 -26.24 -26.43 11.35
C GLY A 132 -24.99 -25.55 11.43
N VAL A 133 -25.05 -24.37 10.83
CA VAL A 133 -23.98 -23.35 10.81
C VAL A 133 -24.25 -22.24 11.84
N ASP A 134 -23.27 -21.37 12.05
CA ASP A 134 -23.39 -20.14 12.80
C ASP A 134 -24.51 -19.24 12.23
N SER A 135 -25.47 -18.86 13.10
CA SER A 135 -26.67 -18.13 12.68
C SER A 135 -26.45 -16.61 12.68
N THR A 136 -25.77 -16.10 13.70
CA THR A 136 -25.44 -14.69 13.87
C THR A 136 -24.19 -14.62 14.72
N VAL A 137 -23.22 -13.84 14.25
CA VAL A 137 -21.93 -13.68 14.92
C VAL A 137 -21.60 -12.20 14.97
N SER A 138 -21.21 -11.73 16.15
CA SER A 138 -20.60 -10.42 16.34
C SER A 138 -19.16 -10.62 16.79
N VAL A 139 -18.24 -9.93 16.14
CA VAL A 139 -16.80 -10.03 16.40
C VAL A 139 -16.28 -8.63 16.71
N LEU A 140 -15.41 -8.55 17.72
CA LEU A 140 -14.60 -7.38 18.02
C LEU A 140 -13.14 -7.71 17.72
N LEU A 141 -12.47 -6.85 16.97
CA LEU A 141 -11.08 -6.98 16.58
C LEU A 141 -10.31 -5.78 17.11
N GLN A 142 -9.18 -6.05 17.78
CA GLN A 142 -8.21 -5.03 18.12
C GLN A 142 -7.14 -4.98 17.04
N TYR A 143 -6.90 -3.80 16.49
CA TYR A 143 -5.85 -3.53 15.52
C TYR A 143 -4.69 -2.79 16.21
N PRO A 144 -3.46 -2.86 15.65
CA PRO A 144 -2.35 -2.05 16.12
C PRO A 144 -2.70 -0.55 16.17
N GLY A 145 -2.13 0.19 17.12
CA GLY A 145 -2.38 1.63 17.28
C GLY A 145 -3.70 1.97 17.97
N GLY A 146 -4.21 1.10 18.84
CA GLY A 146 -5.40 1.36 19.67
C GLY A 146 -6.74 1.35 18.91
N LEU A 147 -6.73 1.00 17.63
CA LEU A 147 -7.91 0.93 16.78
C LEU A 147 -8.73 -0.33 17.09
N HIS A 148 -10.05 -0.19 17.03
CA HIS A 148 -10.98 -1.30 17.21
C HIS A 148 -11.93 -1.37 16.03
N GLY A 149 -12.12 -2.57 15.49
CA GLY A 149 -13.14 -2.87 14.50
C GLY A 149 -14.18 -3.80 15.09
N SER A 150 -15.45 -3.61 14.73
CA SER A 150 -16.48 -4.60 15.01
C SER A 150 -17.28 -4.91 13.77
N PHE A 151 -17.71 -6.16 13.62
CA PHE A 151 -18.67 -6.52 12.60
C PHE A 151 -19.69 -7.50 13.17
N THR A 152 -20.90 -7.44 12.62
CA THR A 152 -21.94 -8.44 12.86
C THR A 152 -22.39 -8.99 11.53
N CYS A 153 -22.43 -10.32 11.42
CA CYS A 153 -23.02 -11.01 10.29
C CYS A 153 -24.19 -11.87 10.78
N SER A 154 -25.23 -12.01 9.96
CA SER A 154 -26.39 -12.82 10.28
C SER A 154 -26.97 -13.44 9.01
N ILE A 155 -27.37 -14.70 9.11
CA ILE A 155 -28.14 -15.39 8.07
C ILE A 155 -29.66 -15.40 8.37
N THR A 156 -30.07 -14.92 9.55
CA THR A 156 -31.47 -14.91 10.01
C THR A 156 -32.06 -13.51 10.10
N PHE A 157 -31.24 -12.50 10.38
CA PHE A 157 -31.67 -11.11 10.55
C PHE A 157 -31.12 -10.24 9.43
N LYS A 158 -31.99 -9.39 8.88
CA LYS A 158 -31.57 -8.35 7.95
C LYS A 158 -30.90 -7.22 8.75
N LEU A 159 -29.62 -7.03 8.52
CA LEU A 159 -28.83 -5.93 9.09
C LEU A 159 -28.86 -4.71 8.16
N PRO A 160 -28.42 -3.51 8.63
CA PRO A 160 -28.29 -2.33 7.79
C PRO A 160 -27.36 -2.53 6.60
N ASN A 161 -26.43 -3.49 6.72
CA ASN A 161 -25.52 -3.88 5.65
C ASN A 161 -24.62 -2.73 5.18
N THR A 162 -24.21 -1.92 6.15
CA THR A 162 -23.40 -0.71 5.97
C THR A 162 -22.10 -0.87 6.75
N ALA A 163 -20.99 -0.44 6.16
CA ALA A 163 -19.71 -0.31 6.84
C ALA A 163 -19.46 1.17 7.15
N TYR A 164 -18.87 1.41 8.30
CA TYR A 164 -18.47 2.72 8.76
C TYR A 164 -16.98 2.67 9.09
N VAL A 165 -16.26 3.68 8.67
CA VAL A 165 -14.91 3.97 9.15
C VAL A 165 -14.94 5.38 9.70
N THR A 166 -14.72 5.50 11.00
CA THR A 166 -14.73 6.78 11.70
C THR A 166 -13.32 7.10 12.16
N GLY A 167 -12.87 8.29 11.81
CA GLY A 167 -11.63 8.87 12.30
C GLY A 167 -11.90 10.21 12.98
N THR A 168 -10.84 10.85 13.46
CA THR A 168 -10.91 12.18 14.08
C THR A 168 -11.42 13.26 13.12
N LYS A 169 -11.33 13.03 11.82
CA LYS A 169 -11.72 13.94 10.73
C LYS A 169 -13.12 13.64 10.16
N GLY A 170 -13.86 12.74 10.81
CA GLY A 170 -15.23 12.39 10.45
C GLY A 170 -15.40 10.94 10.02
N MET A 171 -16.40 10.68 9.18
CA MET A 171 -16.89 9.33 8.91
C MET A 171 -17.05 9.07 7.41
N ALA A 172 -16.50 7.95 6.97
CA ALA A 172 -16.81 7.34 5.69
C ALA A 172 -17.81 6.20 5.90
N GLN A 173 -18.82 6.15 5.05
CA GLN A 173 -19.90 5.17 5.10
C GLN A 173 -20.09 4.54 3.72
N ILE A 174 -20.18 3.21 3.72
CA ILE A 174 -20.39 2.40 2.52
C ILE A 174 -21.64 1.56 2.72
N HIS A 175 -22.68 1.84 1.93
CA HIS A 175 -23.91 1.04 1.91
C HIS A 175 -23.73 -0.21 1.05
N LYS A 176 -24.39 -1.31 1.44
CA LYS A 176 -24.35 -2.61 0.74
C LYS A 176 -22.91 -3.02 0.46
N THR A 177 -22.15 -3.17 1.54
CA THR A 177 -20.68 -3.25 1.55
C THR A 177 -20.06 -4.30 0.64
N TRP A 178 -20.80 -5.34 0.25
CA TRP A 178 -20.32 -6.38 -0.65
C TRP A 178 -20.44 -6.01 -2.14
N CYS A 179 -21.24 -5.02 -2.51
CA CYS A 179 -21.31 -4.48 -3.88
C CYS A 179 -21.72 -3.00 -3.89
N PRO A 180 -20.89 -2.12 -3.31
CA PRO A 180 -21.26 -0.73 -3.09
C PRO A 180 -21.29 0.07 -4.39
N MET A 181 -22.22 1.01 -4.46
CA MET A 181 -22.45 1.92 -5.58
C MET A 181 -22.34 3.38 -5.17
N GLU A 182 -22.10 3.61 -3.89
CA GLU A 182 -22.15 4.89 -3.24
C GLU A 182 -21.16 4.88 -2.08
N LEU A 183 -20.42 5.97 -1.95
CA LEU A 183 -19.60 6.29 -0.81
C LEU A 183 -20.11 7.61 -0.24
N VAL A 184 -20.36 7.64 1.07
CA VAL A 184 -20.70 8.87 1.79
C VAL A 184 -19.54 9.24 2.68
N VAL A 185 -18.98 10.44 2.55
CA VAL A 185 -17.90 10.95 3.42
C VAL A 185 -18.37 12.26 4.00
N ASN A 186 -18.54 12.34 5.33
CA ASN A 186 -18.99 13.55 6.02
C ASN A 186 -20.26 14.18 5.38
N ASP A 187 -21.27 13.34 5.14
CA ASP A 187 -22.54 13.69 4.47
C ASP A 187 -22.41 14.09 2.99
N GLU A 188 -21.22 14.04 2.40
CA GLU A 188 -21.04 14.20 0.95
C GLU A 188 -21.20 12.87 0.24
N HIS A 189 -22.13 12.82 -0.71
CA HIS A 189 -22.47 11.63 -1.47
C HIS A 189 -21.67 11.57 -2.78
N LYS A 190 -21.02 10.42 -3.00
CA LYS A 190 -20.36 10.09 -4.26
C LYS A 190 -20.91 8.79 -4.82
N GLU A 191 -21.56 8.87 -5.97
CA GLU A 191 -22.09 7.71 -6.68
C GLU A 191 -21.08 7.17 -7.70
N PHE A 192 -21.04 5.85 -7.83
CA PHE A 192 -20.25 5.11 -8.80
C PHE A 192 -21.20 4.25 -9.62
N PRO A 193 -21.62 4.66 -10.83
CA PRO A 193 -22.66 3.96 -11.57
C PRO A 193 -22.22 2.55 -11.99
N SER A 194 -23.16 1.59 -11.96
CA SER A 194 -22.88 0.20 -12.34
C SER A 194 -22.63 0.16 -13.85
N PRO A 195 -21.69 -0.69 -14.30
CA PRO A 195 -21.58 -0.98 -15.72
C PRO A 195 -22.91 -1.60 -16.18
N VAL A 196 -23.49 -1.06 -17.25
CA VAL A 196 -24.76 -1.56 -17.83
C VAL A 196 -24.42 -2.73 -18.74
N LEU A 197 -24.12 -3.88 -18.13
CA LEU A 197 -23.71 -5.11 -18.83
C LEU A 197 -24.76 -6.20 -18.61
N GLY A 198 -25.28 -6.77 -19.69
CA GLY A 198 -26.18 -7.93 -19.63
C GLY A 198 -27.50 -7.72 -18.87
N LYS A 199 -28.32 -8.76 -18.79
CA LYS A 199 -29.54 -8.85 -17.96
C LYS A 199 -29.66 -10.25 -17.38
N GLY A 200 -30.38 -10.40 -16.25
CA GLY A 200 -30.72 -11.71 -15.69
C GLY A 200 -29.74 -12.28 -14.66
N TYR A 201 -29.02 -11.42 -13.93
CA TYR A 201 -28.20 -11.83 -12.78
C TYR A 201 -29.07 -12.38 -11.64
N ASN A 202 -28.57 -13.39 -10.94
CA ASN A 202 -29.18 -13.95 -9.73
C ASN A 202 -28.86 -13.10 -8.49
N PHE A 203 -27.69 -12.44 -8.47
CA PHE A 203 -27.20 -11.64 -7.35
C PHE A 203 -27.23 -10.14 -7.65
N MET A 204 -27.39 -9.34 -6.59
CA MET A 204 -27.48 -7.89 -6.67
C MET A 204 -26.19 -7.32 -7.24
N ASN A 205 -26.30 -6.38 -8.19
CA ASN A 205 -25.14 -5.74 -8.84
C ASN A 205 -24.14 -6.72 -9.50
N GLY A 206 -24.60 -7.90 -9.96
CA GLY A 206 -23.74 -8.91 -10.60
C GLY A 206 -22.99 -8.43 -11.86
N SER A 207 -23.37 -7.30 -12.47
CA SER A 207 -22.61 -6.62 -13.51
C SER A 207 -21.26 -6.09 -13.02
N CYS A 208 -21.13 -5.73 -11.74
CA CYS A 208 -19.90 -5.22 -11.13
C CYS A 208 -18.77 -6.27 -11.09
N LEU A 209 -19.08 -7.56 -11.29
CA LEU A 209 -18.07 -8.60 -11.43
C LEU A 209 -17.09 -8.34 -12.59
N SER A 210 -17.44 -7.44 -13.52
CA SER A 210 -16.54 -6.99 -14.59
C SER A 210 -15.26 -6.34 -14.08
N TYR A 211 -15.29 -5.66 -12.93
CA TYR A 211 -14.10 -5.00 -12.38
C TYR A 211 -13.02 -6.03 -12.04
N GLU A 212 -13.40 -7.11 -11.35
CA GLU A 212 -12.48 -8.18 -10.99
C GLU A 212 -12.02 -8.98 -12.22
N ALA A 213 -12.91 -9.25 -13.18
CA ALA A 213 -12.56 -9.93 -14.42
C ALA A 213 -11.53 -9.13 -15.25
N ASN A 214 -11.72 -7.82 -15.37
CA ASN A 214 -10.79 -6.93 -16.06
C ASN A 214 -9.45 -6.84 -15.31
N HIS A 215 -9.48 -6.74 -13.98
CA HIS A 215 -8.26 -6.73 -13.17
C HIS A 215 -7.45 -8.02 -13.34
N VAL A 216 -8.10 -9.19 -13.32
CA VAL A 216 -7.43 -10.47 -13.58
C VAL A 216 -6.81 -10.51 -14.97
N ARG A 217 -7.52 -10.00 -15.99
CA ARG A 217 -6.97 -9.89 -17.35
C ARG A 217 -5.76 -8.98 -17.39
N GLU A 218 -5.78 -7.82 -16.73
CA GLU A 218 -4.64 -6.92 -16.64
C GLU A 218 -3.44 -7.58 -15.98
N CYS A 219 -3.64 -8.29 -14.85
CA CYS A 219 -2.57 -9.05 -14.18
C CYS A 219 -1.97 -10.12 -15.10
N LEU A 220 -2.82 -10.89 -15.80
CA LEU A 220 -2.34 -11.95 -16.70
C LEU A 220 -1.65 -11.40 -17.95
N LEU A 221 -2.11 -10.28 -18.50
CA LEU A 221 -1.45 -9.62 -19.65
C LEU A 221 -0.09 -9.01 -19.27
N LYS A 222 0.04 -8.51 -18.05
CA LYS A 222 1.33 -8.06 -17.51
C LYS A 222 2.29 -9.24 -17.27
N GLY A 223 1.75 -10.47 -17.22
CA GLY A 223 2.47 -11.70 -16.87
C GLY A 223 2.77 -11.78 -15.36
N PRO A 224 3.11 -12.96 -14.82
CA PRO A 224 3.81 -13.00 -13.54
C PRO A 224 5.06 -12.12 -13.68
N THR A 225 5.35 -11.28 -12.68
CA THR A 225 6.59 -10.49 -12.70
C THR A 225 7.75 -11.47 -12.56
N SER A 226 8.24 -11.96 -13.71
CA SER A 226 9.21 -13.03 -13.70
C SER A 226 10.45 -12.56 -12.95
N SER A 227 11.08 -13.46 -12.20
CA SER A 227 12.33 -13.12 -11.49
C SER A 227 13.36 -12.50 -12.44
N GLU A 228 13.36 -12.94 -13.70
CA GLU A 228 14.17 -12.37 -14.78
C GLU A 228 13.81 -10.91 -15.09
N GLN A 229 12.52 -10.57 -15.18
CA GLN A 229 12.07 -9.20 -15.42
C GLN A 229 12.37 -8.28 -14.23
N ILE A 230 12.17 -8.75 -12.99
CA ILE A 230 12.52 -7.99 -11.78
C ILE A 230 14.02 -7.69 -11.76
N MET A 231 14.85 -8.69 -12.06
CA MET A 231 16.30 -8.52 -12.09
C MET A 231 16.75 -7.62 -13.24
N LYS A 232 16.13 -7.73 -14.42
CA LYS A 232 16.42 -6.87 -15.57
C LYS A 232 16.08 -5.40 -15.28
N THR A 233 14.93 -5.14 -14.69
CA THR A 233 14.52 -3.79 -14.27
C THR A 233 15.42 -3.27 -13.14
N GLY A 234 15.78 -4.10 -12.16
CA GLY A 234 16.69 -3.73 -11.08
C GLY A 234 18.09 -3.35 -11.58
N ALA A 235 18.63 -4.12 -12.52
CA ALA A 235 19.90 -3.80 -13.20
C ALA A 235 19.82 -2.46 -13.92
N PHE A 236 18.73 -2.23 -14.65
CA PHE A 236 18.49 -0.97 -15.35
C PHE A 236 18.43 0.23 -14.39
N LEU A 237 17.68 0.13 -13.30
CA LEU A 237 17.53 1.21 -12.31
C LEU A 237 18.88 1.54 -11.64
N LEU A 238 19.65 0.52 -11.25
CA LEU A 238 20.98 0.70 -10.65
C LEU A 238 21.92 1.43 -11.62
N GLN A 239 21.94 0.99 -12.87
CA GLN A 239 22.77 1.54 -13.94
C GLN A 239 22.42 3.00 -14.22
N GLY A 240 21.13 3.31 -14.42
CA GLY A 240 20.63 4.66 -14.66
C GLY A 240 20.83 5.60 -13.46
N PHE A 241 20.89 5.05 -12.24
CA PHE A 241 21.20 5.78 -11.02
C PHE A 241 22.70 6.12 -10.91
N ILE A 242 23.60 5.18 -11.19
CA ILE A 242 25.06 5.39 -11.18
C ILE A 242 25.47 6.42 -12.24
N GLN A 243 24.96 6.29 -13.48
CA GLN A 243 25.26 7.22 -14.58
C GLN A 243 24.90 8.67 -14.22
N TYR A 244 23.71 8.86 -13.65
CA TYR A 244 23.25 10.18 -13.23
C TYR A 244 24.20 10.82 -12.22
N ARG A 245 24.70 10.05 -11.23
CA ARG A 245 25.64 10.57 -10.24
C ARG A 245 27.03 10.84 -10.81
N ALA A 246 27.52 9.97 -11.70
CA ALA A 246 28.80 10.16 -12.36
C ALA A 246 28.83 11.46 -13.19
N GLY A 247 27.76 11.73 -13.94
CA GLY A 247 27.64 12.96 -14.74
C GLY A 247 27.60 14.26 -13.92
N ARG A 248 27.33 14.20 -12.62
CA ARG A 248 27.37 15.37 -11.72
C ARG A 248 28.76 15.69 -11.18
N MET A 249 29.74 14.78 -11.27
CA MET A 249 31.06 14.94 -10.64
C MET A 249 32.13 15.62 -11.52
N ALA A 250 32.01 15.66 -12.86
CA ALA A 250 32.86 16.47 -13.76
C ALA A 250 32.35 16.42 -15.23
N GLY A 251 32.58 17.50 -15.99
CA GLY A 251 32.17 17.69 -17.39
C GLY A 251 32.91 16.89 -18.47
N ASP A 252 33.59 15.81 -18.10
CA ASP A 252 34.23 14.85 -19.03
C ASP A 252 33.97 13.43 -18.49
N THR A 253 32.79 12.90 -18.76
CA THR A 253 32.38 11.55 -18.34
C THR A 253 33.06 10.51 -19.21
N PRO A 254 33.71 9.46 -18.64
CA PRO A 254 34.02 8.26 -19.40
C PRO A 254 32.70 7.66 -19.91
N GLU A 255 32.60 7.40 -21.22
CA GLU A 255 31.49 6.67 -21.81
C GLU A 255 31.40 5.27 -21.20
N LEU A 256 30.59 5.13 -20.15
CA LEU A 256 30.15 3.83 -19.70
C LEU A 256 29.20 3.30 -20.79
N THR A 257 29.72 2.45 -21.67
CA THR A 257 28.94 1.72 -22.70
C THR A 257 27.92 0.83 -22.00
N LEU A 258 26.66 1.25 -22.04
CA LEU A 258 25.62 0.73 -21.16
C LEU A 258 24.27 0.75 -21.90
N GLU A 259 23.55 -0.38 -21.85
CA GLU A 259 22.31 -0.64 -22.60
C GLU A 259 21.24 0.46 -22.40
N GLN A 260 20.48 0.74 -23.47
CA GLN A 260 19.43 1.76 -23.44
C GLN A 260 18.24 1.37 -22.54
N PRO A 261 17.65 2.33 -21.81
CA PRO A 261 16.46 2.10 -21.00
C PRO A 261 15.28 1.44 -21.74
N PRO A 262 14.52 0.54 -21.08
CA PRO A 262 13.14 0.28 -21.47
C PRO A 262 12.33 1.59 -21.39
N GLN A 263 11.55 1.92 -22.42
CA GLN A 263 10.76 3.17 -22.49
C GLN A 263 9.44 3.13 -21.70
N ASP A 264 9.30 2.23 -20.73
CA ASP A 264 8.10 2.15 -19.90
C ASP A 264 7.94 3.44 -19.03
N PRO A 265 6.80 4.14 -19.12
CA PRO A 265 6.54 5.36 -18.32
C PRO A 265 6.70 5.16 -16.81
N THR A 266 6.37 3.98 -16.29
CA THR A 266 6.43 3.69 -14.84
C THR A 266 7.88 3.55 -14.36
N THR A 267 8.70 2.81 -15.11
CA THR A 267 10.14 2.64 -14.84
C THR A 267 10.88 3.97 -14.96
N LYS A 268 10.46 4.87 -15.86
CA LYS A 268 11.03 6.22 -15.98
C LYS A 268 10.77 7.06 -14.71
N LYS A 269 9.52 7.08 -14.22
CA LYS A 269 9.17 7.76 -12.97
C LYS A 269 9.96 7.20 -11.78
N LEU A 270 10.11 5.88 -11.71
CA LEU A 270 10.90 5.22 -10.68
C LEU A 270 12.37 5.62 -10.74
N SER A 271 12.97 5.65 -11.93
CA SER A 271 14.36 6.09 -12.11
C SER A 271 14.57 7.55 -11.67
N GLU A 272 13.64 8.44 -11.99
CA GLU A 272 13.70 9.85 -11.58
C GLU A 272 13.57 10.00 -10.06
N CYS A 273 12.69 9.23 -9.44
CA CYS A 273 12.51 9.15 -7.99
C CYS A 273 13.80 8.70 -7.30
N LEU A 274 14.36 7.55 -7.71
CA LEU A 274 15.62 7.04 -7.16
C LEU A 274 16.71 8.11 -7.19
N ARG A 275 16.89 8.79 -8.33
CA ARG A 275 17.88 9.86 -8.50
C ARG A 275 17.74 10.98 -7.47
N ARG A 276 16.52 11.45 -7.19
CA ARG A 276 16.26 12.47 -6.17
C ARG A 276 16.67 11.99 -4.76
N ILE A 277 16.33 10.75 -4.39
CA ILE A 277 16.71 10.18 -3.05
C ILE A 277 18.21 10.24 -2.85
N GLY A 278 18.96 9.80 -3.85
CA GLY A 278 20.41 9.80 -3.69
C GLY A 278 21.00 11.21 -3.61
N ASP A 279 20.36 12.24 -4.18
CA ASP A 279 20.83 13.62 -4.09
C ASP A 279 20.68 14.15 -2.67
N GLU A 280 19.63 13.72 -1.99
CA GLU A 280 19.40 14.01 -0.58
C GLU A 280 20.40 13.22 0.31
N LEU A 281 20.68 11.96 -0.02
CA LEU A 281 21.70 11.16 0.67
C LEU A 281 23.12 11.74 0.51
N ASP A 282 23.42 12.46 -0.57
CA ASP A 282 24.68 13.21 -0.72
C ASP A 282 24.86 14.29 0.36
N SER A 283 23.77 14.77 0.95
CA SER A 283 23.79 15.79 2.02
C SER A 283 23.98 15.18 3.42
N ASN A 284 23.92 13.85 3.57
CA ASN A 284 24.13 13.17 4.85
C ASN A 284 25.63 13.01 5.16
N MET A 285 26.17 13.89 6.00
CA MET A 285 27.61 13.94 6.34
C MET A 285 28.11 12.70 7.09
N GLU A 286 27.27 12.03 7.88
CA GLU A 286 27.65 10.83 8.63
C GLU A 286 27.81 9.63 7.69
N LEU A 287 26.87 9.47 6.76
CA LEU A 287 26.96 8.48 5.69
C LEU A 287 28.17 8.72 4.79
N GLN A 288 28.48 9.98 4.44
CA GLN A 288 29.70 10.30 3.69
C GLN A 288 30.97 9.91 4.45
N ARG A 289 31.03 10.13 5.77
CA ARG A 289 32.20 9.76 6.61
C ARG A 289 32.39 8.25 6.70
N MET A 290 31.31 7.50 6.88
CA MET A 290 31.37 6.02 6.90
C MET A 290 31.90 5.47 5.57
N ILE A 291 31.45 6.03 4.44
CA ILE A 291 31.88 5.60 3.10
C ILE A 291 33.33 6.01 2.80
N ALA A 292 33.76 7.20 3.24
CA ALA A 292 35.13 7.67 3.06
C ALA A 292 36.17 6.72 3.71
N ASN A 293 35.81 6.15 4.87
CA ASN A 293 36.65 5.24 5.65
C ASN A 293 36.71 3.80 5.12
N VAL A 294 35.97 3.45 4.06
CA VAL A 294 36.03 2.12 3.44
C VAL A 294 37.32 1.96 2.62
N ASP A 295 38.23 1.07 3.04
CA ASP A 295 39.43 0.70 2.28
C ASP A 295 39.04 -0.04 0.99
N THR A 296 39.57 0.42 -0.14
CA THR A 296 39.35 -0.15 -1.48
C THR A 296 40.18 -1.41 -1.75
N ASN A 297 41.05 -1.83 -0.83
CA ASN A 297 41.87 -3.04 -0.97
C ASN A 297 41.12 -4.35 -0.67
N SER A 298 40.04 -4.32 0.13
CA SER A 298 39.12 -5.47 0.37
C SER A 298 37.65 -5.12 0.08
N PRO A 299 37.31 -4.74 -1.17
CA PRO A 299 36.02 -4.11 -1.49
C PRO A 299 34.83 -5.08 -1.43
N ARG A 300 35.05 -6.38 -1.65
CA ARG A 300 33.97 -7.38 -1.70
C ARG A 300 33.38 -7.70 -0.32
N GLU A 301 34.24 -8.05 0.64
CA GLU A 301 33.79 -8.43 1.99
C GLU A 301 33.12 -7.26 2.72
N VAL A 302 33.68 -6.05 2.56
CA VAL A 302 33.08 -4.84 3.13
C VAL A 302 31.73 -4.55 2.48
N PHE A 303 31.59 -4.72 1.17
CA PHE A 303 30.32 -4.52 0.48
C PHE A 303 29.22 -5.43 1.04
N PHE A 304 29.46 -6.74 1.07
CA PHE A 304 28.45 -7.71 1.52
C PHE A 304 28.16 -7.59 3.01
N ARG A 305 29.14 -7.22 3.84
CA ARG A 305 28.91 -6.95 5.27
C ARG A 305 27.99 -5.75 5.47
N VAL A 306 28.32 -4.61 4.86
CA VAL A 306 27.50 -3.39 4.97
C VAL A 306 26.11 -3.64 4.39
N ALA A 307 26.02 -4.28 3.22
CA ALA A 307 24.73 -4.65 2.63
C ALA A 307 23.93 -5.59 3.53
N ALA A 308 24.56 -6.58 4.18
CA ALA A 308 23.86 -7.47 5.10
C ALA A 308 23.37 -6.74 6.37
N ASP A 309 24.19 -5.86 6.94
CA ASP A 309 23.85 -5.07 8.13
C ASP A 309 22.62 -4.18 7.89
N MET A 310 22.47 -3.63 6.67
CA MET A 310 21.31 -2.82 6.28
C MET A 310 19.97 -3.58 6.37
N PHE A 311 19.99 -4.91 6.38
CA PHE A 311 18.80 -5.76 6.43
C PHE A 311 18.85 -6.80 7.57
N ALA A 312 19.73 -6.62 8.57
CA ALA A 312 19.96 -7.62 9.62
C ALA A 312 18.76 -7.81 10.57
N ASP A 313 17.92 -6.80 10.73
CA ASP A 313 16.71 -6.84 11.56
C ASP A 313 15.51 -7.53 10.89
N GLY A 314 15.66 -8.02 9.65
CA GLY A 314 14.59 -8.67 8.89
C GLY A 314 13.54 -7.71 8.32
N ASN A 315 13.68 -6.39 8.50
CA ASN A 315 12.75 -5.40 7.98
C ASN A 315 13.15 -4.94 6.58
N PHE A 316 12.41 -5.40 5.57
CA PHE A 316 12.63 -5.02 4.18
C PHE A 316 11.74 -3.85 3.78
N ASN A 317 12.32 -2.86 3.10
CA ASN A 317 11.58 -1.71 2.57
C ASN A 317 12.35 -1.02 1.44
N TRP A 318 11.63 -0.23 0.65
CA TRP A 318 12.19 0.43 -0.53
C TRP A 318 13.31 1.41 -0.19
N GLY A 319 13.20 2.21 0.88
CA GLY A 319 14.28 3.12 1.30
C GLY A 319 15.63 2.42 1.54
N ARG A 320 15.63 1.21 2.10
CA ARG A 320 16.86 0.41 2.28
C ARG A 320 17.41 -0.13 0.96
N VAL A 321 16.53 -0.51 0.02
CA VAL A 321 16.93 -0.88 -1.35
C VAL A 321 17.58 0.30 -2.06
N VAL A 322 17.06 1.51 -1.90
CA VAL A 322 17.68 2.72 -2.47
C VAL A 322 19.00 3.05 -1.79
N ALA A 323 19.10 2.90 -0.48
CA ALA A 323 20.35 3.08 0.24
C ALA A 323 21.44 2.08 -0.24
N LEU A 324 21.06 0.85 -0.58
CA LEU A 324 21.97 -0.12 -1.19
C LEU A 324 22.46 0.35 -2.57
N PHE A 325 21.57 0.89 -3.41
CA PHE A 325 21.93 1.45 -4.73
C PHE A 325 22.84 2.67 -4.57
N TYR A 326 22.57 3.51 -3.56
CA TYR A 326 23.40 4.65 -3.21
C TYR A 326 24.80 4.23 -2.78
N PHE A 327 24.91 3.26 -1.86
CA PHE A 327 26.17 2.72 -1.42
C PHE A 327 26.99 2.13 -2.57
N ALA A 328 26.37 1.31 -3.42
CA ALA A 328 26.98 0.79 -4.63
C ALA A 328 27.47 1.91 -5.57
N SER A 329 26.66 2.95 -5.77
CA SER A 329 27.03 4.08 -6.61
C SER A 329 28.25 4.84 -6.10
N LYS A 330 28.36 5.06 -4.78
CA LYS A 330 29.51 5.75 -4.18
C LYS A 330 30.80 4.95 -4.31
N LEU A 331 30.74 3.63 -4.16
CA LEU A 331 31.90 2.76 -4.40
C LEU A 331 32.33 2.80 -5.86
N VAL A 332 31.38 2.81 -6.80
CA VAL A 332 31.66 2.97 -8.23
C VAL A 332 32.30 4.32 -8.52
N LEU A 333 31.80 5.40 -7.93
CA LEU A 333 32.37 6.74 -8.09
C LEU A 333 33.78 6.84 -7.47
N LYS A 334 34.01 6.22 -6.31
CA LYS A 334 35.35 6.12 -5.71
C LYS A 334 36.31 5.36 -6.64
N ALA A 335 35.86 4.23 -7.21
CA ALA A 335 36.63 3.43 -8.16
C ALA A 335 37.00 4.22 -9.43
N LEU A 336 36.06 5.02 -9.95
CA LEU A 336 36.27 5.94 -11.07
C LEU A 336 37.33 6.99 -10.74
N CYS A 337 37.24 7.65 -9.58
CA CYS A 337 38.24 8.63 -9.12
C CYS A 337 39.64 8.01 -8.93
N THR A 338 39.71 6.75 -8.50
CA THR A 338 40.98 6.01 -8.35
C THR A 338 41.50 5.37 -9.64
N LYS A 339 40.83 5.58 -10.79
CA LYS A 339 41.19 5.03 -12.11
C LYS A 339 41.27 3.48 -12.16
N VAL A 340 40.35 2.79 -11.48
CA VAL A 340 40.25 1.32 -11.52
C VAL A 340 38.91 0.90 -12.16
N PRO A 341 38.75 1.01 -13.49
CA PRO A 341 37.47 0.80 -14.17
C PRO A 341 36.95 -0.65 -14.10
N GLU A 342 37.84 -1.63 -13.95
CA GLU A 342 37.48 -3.05 -13.80
C GLU A 342 36.64 -3.31 -12.53
N LEU A 343 36.75 -2.45 -11.51
CA LEU A 343 35.98 -2.57 -10.28
C LEU A 343 34.50 -2.18 -10.46
N ILE A 344 34.17 -1.41 -11.50
CA ILE A 344 32.81 -0.90 -11.74
C ILE A 344 31.84 -2.05 -12.03
N ARG A 345 32.18 -2.90 -13.02
CA ARG A 345 31.38 -4.09 -13.36
C ARG A 345 31.27 -5.04 -12.17
N THR A 346 32.33 -5.12 -11.39
CA THR A 346 32.41 -5.99 -10.22
C THR A 346 31.45 -5.53 -9.10
N ILE A 347 31.41 -4.23 -8.77
CA ILE A 347 30.49 -3.66 -7.77
C ILE A 347 29.02 -3.76 -8.22
N MET A 348 28.75 -3.50 -9.50
CA MET A 348 27.41 -3.71 -10.07
C MET A 348 26.99 -5.18 -9.97
N GLY A 349 27.90 -6.10 -10.28
CA GLY A 349 27.70 -7.54 -10.10
C GLY A 349 27.31 -7.90 -8.68
N TRP A 350 28.07 -7.45 -7.67
CA TRP A 350 27.74 -7.73 -6.26
C TRP A 350 26.38 -7.19 -5.83
N THR A 351 26.01 -6.00 -6.32
CA THR A 351 24.71 -5.40 -6.00
C THR A 351 23.56 -6.22 -6.59
N LEU A 352 23.74 -6.74 -7.81
CA LEU A 352 22.75 -7.59 -8.46
C LEU A 352 22.70 -8.99 -7.86
N ASP A 353 23.82 -9.54 -7.42
CA ASP A 353 23.85 -10.80 -6.70
C ASP A 353 23.13 -10.67 -5.35
N PHE A 354 23.37 -9.59 -4.60
CA PHE A 354 22.64 -9.32 -3.36
C PHE A 354 21.13 -9.14 -3.59
N LEU A 355 20.74 -8.39 -4.64
CA LEU A 355 19.33 -8.28 -5.05
C LEU A 355 18.73 -9.66 -5.33
N ARG A 356 19.41 -10.50 -6.11
CA ARG A 356 18.93 -11.82 -6.49
C ARG A 356 18.77 -12.74 -5.28
N GLU A 357 19.76 -12.76 -4.39
CA GLU A 357 19.81 -13.71 -3.28
C GLU A 357 18.95 -13.30 -2.08
N ARG A 358 18.80 -11.99 -1.82
CA ARG A 358 18.21 -11.49 -0.57
C ARG A 358 16.95 -10.65 -0.75
N LEU A 359 16.77 -10.00 -1.90
CA LEU A 359 15.68 -9.03 -2.09
C LEU A 359 14.66 -9.47 -3.13
N LEU A 360 15.00 -10.39 -4.03
CA LEU A 360 14.15 -10.80 -5.15
C LEU A 360 12.78 -11.30 -4.69
N VAL A 361 12.75 -12.23 -3.73
CA VAL A 361 11.50 -12.78 -3.19
C VAL A 361 10.65 -11.68 -2.57
N TRP A 362 11.27 -10.78 -1.80
CA TRP A 362 10.56 -9.66 -1.20
C TRP A 362 10.01 -8.68 -2.24
N ILE A 363 10.82 -8.28 -3.23
CA ILE A 363 10.37 -7.40 -4.32
C ILE A 363 9.21 -8.04 -5.10
N GLN A 364 9.26 -9.35 -5.32
CA GLN A 364 8.19 -10.12 -5.95
C GLN A 364 6.91 -10.12 -5.09
N ASP A 365 7.04 -10.30 -3.77
CA ASP A 365 5.92 -10.18 -2.82
C ASP A 365 5.31 -8.76 -2.80
N GLN A 366 6.07 -7.73 -3.17
CA GLN A 366 5.56 -6.35 -3.31
C GLN A 366 4.94 -6.06 -4.69
N GLY A 367 4.82 -7.04 -5.59
CA GLY A 367 4.30 -6.84 -6.96
C GLY A 367 5.34 -6.32 -7.96
N GLY A 368 6.62 -6.33 -7.61
CA GLY A 368 7.71 -5.85 -8.45
C GLY A 368 7.97 -4.34 -8.35
N TRP A 369 8.94 -3.85 -9.13
CA TRP A 369 9.38 -2.44 -9.09
C TRP A 369 8.29 -1.43 -9.48
N GLY A 370 7.36 -1.81 -10.38
CA GLY A 370 6.34 -0.91 -10.93
C GLY A 370 5.19 -0.60 -9.96
N TYR A 371 4.93 -1.47 -8.99
CA TYR A 371 3.83 -1.30 -8.03
C TYR A 371 4.16 -0.35 -6.87
N TYR A 372 5.39 0.19 -6.79
CA TYR A 372 5.79 1.14 -5.74
C TYR A 372 4.90 2.40 -5.68
N PHE A 373 4.45 2.92 -6.84
CA PHE A 373 3.68 4.17 -6.92
C PHE A 373 2.16 3.98 -6.91
N ASP A 374 1.68 2.74 -7.02
CA ASP A 374 0.26 2.40 -7.07
C ASP A 374 -0.25 1.94 -5.68
N ARG A 375 0.51 2.24 -4.63
CA ARG A 375 0.29 1.76 -3.27
C ARG A 375 -0.10 2.89 -2.33
N ASP A 376 -1.36 2.85 -1.89
CA ASP A 376 -1.96 3.80 -0.95
C ASP A 376 -1.36 3.67 0.48
N ASP A 377 -0.69 2.55 0.77
CA ASP A 377 0.06 2.25 2.00
C ASP A 377 1.46 2.90 2.06
N VAL A 378 1.85 3.69 1.05
CA VAL A 378 3.05 4.55 1.07
C VAL A 378 2.72 5.94 1.67
N ALA A 379 1.69 6.03 2.51
CA ALA A 379 1.34 7.23 3.26
C ALA A 379 2.34 7.48 4.41
N LEU A 380 2.59 8.75 4.71
CA LEU A 380 3.56 9.30 5.67
C LEU A 380 3.28 8.86 7.13
N GLU A 381 3.48 7.59 7.44
CA GLU A 381 3.22 6.94 8.74
C GLU A 381 3.87 7.70 9.91
N GLY A 382 5.10 8.21 9.74
CA GLY A 382 5.81 8.97 10.78
C GLY A 382 5.21 10.34 11.06
N VAL A 383 4.70 11.05 10.05
CA VAL A 383 4.01 12.33 10.22
C VAL A 383 2.65 12.11 10.88
N GLY A 384 1.94 11.06 10.46
CA GLY A 384 0.69 10.64 11.09
C GLY A 384 0.88 10.24 12.56
N HIS A 385 1.95 9.52 12.87
CA HIS A 385 2.32 9.15 14.23
C HIS A 385 2.60 10.37 15.10
N PHE A 386 3.46 11.28 14.64
CA PHE A 386 3.80 12.51 15.36
C PHE A 386 2.56 13.36 15.69
N PHE A 387 1.69 13.61 14.72
CA PHE A 387 0.46 14.38 14.96
C PHE A 387 -0.54 13.65 15.85
N ARG A 388 -0.55 12.31 15.84
CA ARG A 388 -1.40 11.52 16.73
C ARG A 388 -0.90 11.60 18.17
N GLU A 389 0.38 11.39 18.42
CA GLU A 389 0.96 11.53 19.77
C GLU A 389 0.77 12.94 20.31
N LEU A 390 0.99 13.95 19.46
CA LEU A 390 0.74 15.34 19.82
C LEU A 390 -0.73 15.54 20.23
N ALA A 391 -1.68 15.01 19.46
CA ALA A 391 -3.11 15.12 19.78
C ALA A 391 -3.49 14.37 21.08
N GLU A 392 -2.89 13.20 21.33
CA GLU A 392 -3.07 12.43 22.57
C GLU A 392 -2.53 13.21 23.78
N GLU A 393 -1.33 13.77 23.68
CA GLU A 393 -0.71 14.60 24.72
C GLU A 393 -1.57 15.85 25.02
N LYS A 394 -2.12 16.51 23.99
CA LYS A 394 -3.05 17.63 24.19
C LYS A 394 -4.37 17.20 24.83
N GLY A 395 -4.86 16.01 24.49
CA GLY A 395 -6.02 15.41 25.13
C GLY A 395 -5.80 15.22 26.63
N GLU A 396 -4.67 14.62 27.01
CA GLU A 396 -4.31 14.44 28.42
C GLU A 396 -4.14 15.78 29.15
N GLY A 397 -3.53 16.77 28.51
CA GLY A 397 -3.41 18.13 29.05
C GLY A 397 -4.78 18.77 29.31
N ALA A 398 -5.70 18.66 28.36
CA ALA A 398 -7.06 19.15 28.51
C ALA A 398 -7.80 18.46 29.66
N GLU A 399 -7.68 17.14 29.80
CA GLU A 399 -8.27 16.39 30.93
C GLU A 399 -7.71 16.84 32.28
N ARG A 400 -6.39 17.08 32.37
CA ARG A 400 -5.76 17.60 33.60
C ARG A 400 -6.30 18.99 33.96
N LEU A 401 -6.44 19.88 32.97
CA LEU A 401 -6.97 21.22 33.18
C LEU A 401 -8.45 21.18 33.62
N LEU A 402 -9.26 20.31 33.00
CA LEU A 402 -10.66 20.07 33.38
C LEU A 402 -10.78 19.56 34.80
N LYS A 403 -9.94 18.60 35.19
CA LYS A 403 -9.90 18.06 36.54
C LYS A 403 -9.53 19.15 37.56
N PHE A 404 -8.48 19.91 37.29
CA PHE A 404 -8.09 21.05 38.12
C PHE A 404 -9.24 22.04 38.28
N GLN A 405 -9.92 22.39 37.18
CA GLN A 405 -11.06 23.31 37.22
C GLN A 405 -12.22 22.76 38.07
N ASN A 406 -12.55 21.47 37.95
CA ASN A 406 -13.60 20.82 38.73
C ASN A 406 -13.27 20.77 40.23
N ASP A 407 -12.03 20.45 40.58
CA ASP A 407 -11.56 20.38 41.96
C ASP A 407 -11.61 21.76 42.66
N HIS A 408 -11.52 22.84 41.89
CA HIS A 408 -11.63 24.22 42.36
C HIS A 408 -13.04 24.81 42.19
N GLY A 409 -14.04 23.97 41.91
CA GLY A 409 -15.46 24.37 41.83
C GLY A 409 -15.86 25.14 40.57
N GLY A 410 -15.00 25.15 39.54
CA GLY A 410 -15.30 25.74 38.23
C GLY A 410 -16.23 24.86 37.39
N ARG A 411 -16.79 25.43 36.32
CA ARG A 411 -17.57 24.69 35.33
C ARG A 411 -16.86 24.70 33.98
N ALA A 412 -16.62 23.51 33.45
CA ALA A 412 -16.18 23.34 32.07
C ALA A 412 -17.33 23.62 31.11
N LEU A 413 -17.11 24.53 30.15
CA LEU A 413 -18.03 24.79 29.05
C LEU A 413 -17.37 24.31 27.76
N PHE A 414 -17.91 23.23 27.18
CA PHE A 414 -17.44 22.75 25.89
C PHE A 414 -18.06 23.61 24.79
N GLN A 415 -17.21 24.13 23.91
CA GLN A 415 -17.62 24.84 22.70
C GLN A 415 -17.21 24.00 21.50
N ASP A 416 -18.01 24.04 20.44
CA ASP A 416 -17.62 23.40 19.18
C ASP A 416 -16.32 24.03 18.67
N VAL A 417 -15.29 23.19 18.55
CA VAL A 417 -14.05 23.56 17.88
C VAL A 417 -14.35 23.58 16.39
N GLN A 418 -14.47 24.78 15.83
CA GLN A 418 -14.67 24.97 14.41
C GLN A 418 -13.48 24.39 13.64
N LYS A 419 -13.75 23.66 12.55
CA LYS A 419 -12.71 23.22 11.62
C LYS A 419 -11.87 24.44 11.18
N PRO A 420 -10.54 24.31 10.98
CA PRO A 420 -9.73 25.40 10.45
C PRO A 420 -10.34 25.94 9.14
N SER A 421 -10.37 27.26 8.99
CA SER A 421 -11.10 27.97 7.94
C SER A 421 -10.50 27.87 6.52
N GLN A 422 -9.48 27.03 6.32
CA GLN A 422 -8.94 26.75 4.99
C GLN A 422 -9.61 25.47 4.44
N ASP A 423 -10.58 25.66 3.56
CA ASP A 423 -11.24 24.63 2.74
C ASP A 423 -10.33 24.08 1.61
N GLU A 424 -9.01 24.09 1.79
CA GLU A 424 -8.00 23.60 0.83
C GLU A 424 -7.42 22.24 1.29
N TRP A 425 -8.28 21.33 1.79
CA TRP A 425 -7.84 19.99 2.22
C TRP A 425 -7.34 19.11 1.05
N ASP A 426 -7.66 19.50 -0.19
CA ASP A 426 -7.12 18.92 -1.43
C ASP A 426 -5.74 19.49 -1.83
N GLU A 427 -5.29 20.61 -1.24
CA GLU A 427 -3.98 21.23 -1.56
C GLU A 427 -2.87 20.88 -0.56
N TRP A 428 -3.20 20.30 0.60
CA TRP A 428 -2.25 19.91 1.66
C TRP A 428 -1.47 18.62 1.37
N GLY A 429 -1.07 18.42 0.12
CA GLY A 429 -0.15 17.35 -0.27
C GLY A 429 1.29 17.57 0.21
N LYS A 430 1.55 18.50 1.13
CA LYS A 430 2.88 18.87 1.63
C LYS A 430 2.91 18.86 3.15
N THR A 431 3.76 17.97 3.70
CA THR A 431 4.04 17.83 5.13
C THR A 431 4.42 19.16 5.79
N GLN A 432 5.06 20.05 5.02
CA GLN A 432 5.46 21.38 5.47
C GLN A 432 4.28 22.22 5.97
N GLU A 433 3.22 22.34 5.18
CA GLU A 433 2.08 23.23 5.47
C GLU A 433 1.33 22.76 6.73
N ALA A 434 1.19 21.44 6.89
CA ALA A 434 0.62 20.84 8.10
C ALA A 434 1.44 21.14 9.36
N MET A 435 2.76 21.05 9.27
CA MET A 435 3.66 21.38 10.37
C MET A 435 3.62 22.89 10.72
N GLU A 436 3.46 23.76 9.72
CA GLU A 436 3.32 25.21 9.93
C GLU A 436 2.04 25.57 10.68
N VAL A 437 0.92 24.99 10.30
CA VAL A 437 -0.37 25.26 10.96
C VAL A 437 -0.40 24.68 12.37
N ALA A 438 0.08 23.45 12.56
CA ALA A 438 0.16 22.88 13.89
C ALA A 438 1.08 23.71 14.80
N LEU A 439 2.25 24.14 14.32
CA LEU A 439 3.14 25.03 15.08
C LEU A 439 2.47 26.38 15.42
N ALA A 440 1.62 26.91 14.54
CA ALA A 440 0.86 28.12 14.84
C ALA A 440 -0.19 27.88 15.93
N LEU A 441 -0.88 26.74 15.91
CA LEU A 441 -1.83 26.35 16.97
C LEU A 441 -1.11 26.20 18.32
N GLU A 442 0.04 25.54 18.35
CA GLU A 442 0.83 25.37 19.58
C GLU A 442 1.31 26.72 20.15
N LYS A 443 1.75 27.64 19.29
CA LYS A 443 2.11 29.00 19.72
C LYS A 443 0.92 29.76 20.30
N ASN A 444 -0.27 29.62 19.71
CA ASN A 444 -1.48 30.25 20.23
C ASN A 444 -1.90 29.63 21.58
N LEU A 445 -1.79 28.31 21.73
CA LEU A 445 -2.07 27.62 22.99
C LEU A 445 -1.11 28.09 24.09
N ASN A 446 0.20 28.13 23.81
CA ASN A 446 1.19 28.62 24.75
C ASN A 446 0.93 30.08 25.16
N GLN A 447 0.53 30.95 24.22
CA GLN A 447 0.15 32.32 24.56
C GLN A 447 -1.09 32.36 25.48
N ALA A 448 -2.12 31.55 25.20
CA ALA A 448 -3.30 31.48 26.06
C ALA A 448 -2.98 30.98 27.48
N LEU A 449 -2.05 30.02 27.60
CA LEU A 449 -1.56 29.53 28.90
C LEU A 449 -0.79 30.61 29.66
N LEU A 450 0.05 31.40 28.99
CA LEU A 450 0.75 32.54 29.57
C LEU A 450 -0.19 33.66 30.01
N ASP A 451 -1.24 33.92 29.24
CA ASP A 451 -2.28 34.90 29.58
C ASP A 451 -3.07 34.43 30.82
N LEU A 452 -3.38 33.13 30.89
CA LEU A 452 -4.04 32.52 32.04
C LEU A 452 -3.16 32.54 33.29
N HIS A 453 -1.86 32.27 33.14
CA HIS A 453 -0.88 32.38 34.22
C HIS A 453 -0.79 33.82 34.74
N SER A 454 -0.72 34.81 33.84
CA SER A 454 -0.70 36.23 34.19
C SER A 454 -1.96 36.65 34.95
N LEU A 455 -3.13 36.11 34.57
CA LEU A 455 -4.39 36.33 35.28
C LEU A 455 -4.34 35.72 36.69
N GLY A 456 -3.85 34.48 36.83
CA GLY A 456 -3.67 33.82 38.13
C GLY A 456 -2.77 34.62 39.06
N SER A 457 -1.62 35.07 38.54
CA SER A 457 -0.67 35.90 39.28
C SER A 457 -1.30 37.23 39.72
N GLY A 458 -2.01 37.91 38.81
CA GLY A 458 -2.71 39.16 39.11
C GLY A 458 -3.85 39.01 40.14
N ARG A 459 -4.39 37.79 40.31
CA ARG A 459 -5.38 37.47 41.33
C ARG A 459 -4.81 36.79 42.57
N THR A 460 -3.48 36.72 42.68
CA THR A 460 -2.79 36.03 43.78
C THR A 460 -3.26 34.58 43.96
N ASP A 461 -3.40 33.85 42.85
CA ASP A 461 -3.70 32.42 42.81
C ASP A 461 -2.42 31.60 42.56
N PRO A 462 -1.63 31.30 43.60
CA PRO A 462 -0.38 30.56 43.45
C PRO A 462 -0.60 29.11 43.01
N HIS A 463 -1.76 28.52 43.29
CA HIS A 463 -2.06 27.13 42.92
C HIS A 463 -2.27 27.00 41.42
N LEU A 464 -2.98 27.95 40.80
CA LEU A 464 -3.13 27.98 39.34
C LEU A 464 -1.79 28.25 38.64
N CYS A 465 -0.98 29.19 39.14
CA CYS A 465 0.33 29.48 38.55
C CYS A 465 1.26 28.27 38.58
N ASP A 466 1.40 27.62 39.75
CA ASP A 466 2.24 26.43 39.93
C ASP A 466 1.77 25.26 39.04
N PHE A 467 0.45 25.08 38.92
CA PHE A 467 -0.14 24.05 38.05
C PHE A 467 0.19 24.28 36.57
N LEU A 468 0.08 25.52 36.09
CA LEU A 468 0.38 25.85 34.68
C LEU A 468 1.86 25.72 34.35
N GLU A 469 2.74 26.15 35.27
CA GLU A 469 4.20 26.00 35.13
C GLU A 469 4.60 24.53 35.10
N SER A 470 4.11 23.73 36.06
CA SER A 470 4.52 22.34 36.26
C SER A 470 4.02 21.37 35.18
N HIS A 471 2.92 21.71 34.50
CA HIS A 471 2.24 20.76 33.61
C HIS A 471 2.13 21.21 32.16
N PHE A 472 2.34 22.48 31.85
CA PHE A 472 2.10 23.00 30.50
C PHE A 472 3.27 23.85 29.98
N LEU A 473 3.63 24.95 30.67
CA LEU A 473 4.51 25.98 30.09
C LEU A 473 5.89 25.46 29.69
N ASP A 474 6.52 24.60 30.49
CA ASP A 474 7.83 24.03 30.18
C ASP A 474 7.79 23.05 28.99
N GLU A 475 6.72 22.25 28.88
CA GLU A 475 6.55 21.28 27.81
C GLU A 475 6.17 21.96 26.49
N GLU A 476 5.31 22.98 26.53
CA GLU A 476 4.94 23.78 25.34
C GLU A 476 6.15 24.44 24.68
N VAL A 477 7.07 25.01 25.48
CA VAL A 477 8.28 25.64 24.94
C VAL A 477 9.20 24.61 24.27
N LYS A 478 9.35 23.41 24.84
CA LYS A 478 10.14 22.33 24.24
C LYS A 478 9.51 21.84 22.94
N LEU A 479 8.20 21.65 22.92
CA LEU A 479 7.45 21.20 21.76
C LEU A 479 7.51 22.22 20.60
N ILE A 480 7.24 23.50 20.88
CA ILE A 480 7.34 24.58 19.87
C ILE A 480 8.74 24.63 19.25
N LYS A 481 9.79 24.40 20.06
CA LYS A 481 11.16 24.31 19.58
C LYS A 481 11.40 23.05 18.72
N LYS A 482 10.90 21.89 19.14
CA LYS A 482 10.97 20.62 18.39
C LYS A 482 10.32 20.78 17.02
N MET A 483 9.09 21.26 16.97
CA MET A 483 8.34 21.54 15.74
C MET A 483 8.99 22.62 14.88
N GLY A 484 9.57 23.67 15.48
CA GLY A 484 10.31 24.70 14.75
C GLY A 484 11.57 24.16 14.07
N ASN A 485 12.27 23.22 14.70
CA ASN A 485 13.42 22.53 14.11
C ASN A 485 12.97 21.63 12.94
N HIS A 486 11.95 20.80 13.17
CA HIS A 486 11.35 19.96 12.13
C HIS A 486 10.92 20.76 10.90
N LEU A 487 10.24 21.89 11.10
CA LEU A 487 9.82 22.75 10.01
C LEU A 487 11.00 23.37 9.25
N THR A 488 12.06 23.75 9.96
CA THR A 488 13.30 24.26 9.36
C THR A 488 13.95 23.19 8.47
N ASP A 489 13.94 21.95 8.93
CA ASP A 489 14.47 20.81 8.17
C ASP A 489 13.59 20.48 6.97
N ILE A 490 12.26 20.45 7.12
CA ILE A 490 11.32 20.26 6.00
C ILE A 490 11.51 21.35 4.93
N ARG A 491 11.62 22.63 5.32
CA ARG A 491 11.84 23.76 4.40
C ARG A 491 13.17 23.69 3.65
N ARG A 492 14.22 23.16 4.28
CA ARG A 492 15.51 22.91 3.62
C ARG A 492 15.41 21.81 2.57
N VAL A 493 14.46 20.91 2.74
CA VAL A 493 14.29 19.69 1.96
C VAL A 493 13.28 19.87 0.80
N ALA A 494 12.34 20.82 0.88
CA ALA A 494 11.31 21.03 -0.15
C ALA A 494 11.77 21.77 -1.43
N GLY A 495 12.73 22.72 -1.37
CA GLY A 495 13.23 23.50 -2.53
C GLY A 495 12.16 24.36 -3.27
N PRO A 496 12.54 25.37 -4.09
CA PRO A 496 11.56 26.19 -4.82
C PRO A 496 11.15 25.51 -6.15
N GLN A 497 9.84 25.34 -6.40
CA GLN A 497 9.32 24.91 -7.72
C GLN A 497 8.19 25.82 -8.24
N PRO A 498 8.19 26.17 -9.55
CA PRO A 498 7.03 26.72 -10.24
C PRO A 498 6.15 25.60 -10.83
N THR A 499 4.83 25.76 -10.75
CA THR A 499 3.82 24.74 -11.09
C THR A 499 3.21 24.92 -12.48
N GLN A 500 3.05 23.82 -13.23
CA GLN A 500 1.97 23.61 -14.19
C GLN A 500 1.54 22.14 -14.12
N THR A 501 0.48 21.81 -13.37
CA THR A 501 -0.44 20.65 -13.58
C THR A 501 -1.41 20.37 -12.42
N GLY A 502 -1.36 21.09 -11.29
CA GLY A 502 -2.51 21.18 -10.36
C GLY A 502 -2.90 19.89 -9.64
N VAL A 503 -2.00 18.90 -9.50
CA VAL A 503 -2.18 17.77 -8.58
C VAL A 503 -0.97 17.74 -7.64
N PRO A 504 -1.14 17.93 -6.31
CA PRO A 504 -0.01 17.95 -5.39
C PRO A 504 0.49 16.53 -5.12
N GLN A 505 1.78 16.29 -5.37
CA GLN A 505 2.48 15.07 -4.98
C GLN A 505 3.50 15.40 -3.89
N PRO A 506 3.60 14.61 -2.80
CA PRO A 506 4.63 14.81 -1.78
C PRO A 506 6.01 14.76 -2.41
N SER A 507 6.87 15.72 -2.08
CA SER A 507 8.25 15.67 -2.52
C SER A 507 9.01 14.61 -1.71
N LEU A 508 9.89 13.87 -2.36
CA LEU A 508 10.61 12.73 -1.79
C LEU A 508 11.52 13.09 -0.60
N GLY A 509 11.89 14.37 -0.50
CA GLY A 509 12.55 14.89 0.66
C GLY A 509 11.67 14.89 1.92
N GLU A 510 10.37 15.13 1.80
CA GLU A 510 9.43 15.00 2.93
C GLU A 510 9.39 13.55 3.46
N TYR A 511 9.55 12.57 2.57
CA TYR A 511 9.64 11.15 2.91
C TYR A 511 10.97 10.75 3.57
N LEU A 512 12.10 11.37 3.21
CA LEU A 512 13.37 11.13 3.91
C LEU A 512 13.43 11.80 5.29
N PHE A 513 12.84 12.99 5.44
CA PHE A 513 12.65 13.63 6.74
C PHE A 513 11.82 12.75 7.69
N GLU A 514 10.73 12.17 7.19
CA GLU A 514 9.90 11.21 7.93
C GLU A 514 10.71 10.01 8.46
N ARG A 515 11.54 9.39 7.61
CA ARG A 515 12.23 8.15 7.98
C ARG A 515 13.50 8.31 8.79
N LEU A 516 14.18 9.45 8.66
CA LEU A 516 15.46 9.69 9.34
C LEU A 516 15.29 10.53 10.62
N THR A 517 14.21 11.32 10.74
CA THR A 517 14.01 12.24 11.86
C THR A 517 12.81 11.86 12.73
N LEU A 518 11.66 11.49 12.15
CA LEU A 518 10.42 11.25 12.92
C LEU A 518 10.20 9.80 13.37
N LYS A 519 11.07 8.86 12.95
CA LYS A 519 10.89 7.42 13.24
C LYS A 519 11.44 6.96 14.60
N HIS A 520 12.14 7.84 15.31
CA HIS A 520 12.86 7.54 16.55
C HIS A 520 12.62 8.59 17.65
N ASP A 521 11.61 9.44 17.49
CA ASP A 521 11.40 10.66 18.30
C ASP A 521 10.05 10.67 19.01
#